data_AF-A0A0M9WC80-F1
#
_entry.id   AF-A0A0M9WC80-F1
#
_cell.length_a   1.000
_cell.length_b   1.000
_cell.length_c   1.000
_cell.angle_alpha   90.00
_cell.angle_beta   90.00
_cell.angle_gamma   90.00
#
_symmetry.space_group_name_H-M   'P 1'
#
loop_
_entity.id
_entity.type
_entity.pdbx_description
1 polymer ?
#
loop_
_entity_poly.entity_id
_entity_poly.type
_entity_poly.pdbx_seq_one_letter_code
_entity_poly.pdbx_strand_id
1 'polypeptide(L)'
;MASLRFVRSVWESFRATSGLEPRLLNNLRVTAARPGVVNFELDIQKQHTNRLNILHGGTIASMVDLGGSLAVASRGLFATGVSTDLNVTYLNSGGKVGDRILAEVTCDKFGKTLAFTNIKFTDPNGHIVARGSHTKYVTQAWKDPNNIVEEMNKLKDQ
;
A
#
# COMPACT_ATOMS: atom_id res chain seq x y z
N MET A 1 6.76 -10.28 12.96
CA MET A 1 5.62 -9.85 13.83
C MET A 1 5.59 -8.35 14.10
N ALA A 2 6.70 -7.69 14.44
CA ALA A 2 6.73 -6.24 14.70
C ALA A 2 6.32 -5.39 13.47
N SER A 3 6.86 -5.68 12.28
CA SER A 3 6.51 -4.95 11.04
C SER A 3 5.03 -5.01 10.70
N LEU A 4 4.40 -6.19 10.79
CA LEU A 4 2.96 -6.33 10.54
C LEU A 4 2.12 -5.50 11.52
N ARG A 5 2.45 -5.52 12.81
CA ARG A 5 1.74 -4.70 13.80
C ARG A 5 1.86 -3.21 13.51
N PHE A 6 3.07 -2.73 13.20
CA PHE A 6 3.31 -1.32 12.90
C PHE A 6 2.63 -0.87 11.60
N VAL A 7 2.72 -1.67 10.53
CA VAL A 7 2.03 -1.35 9.27
C VAL A 7 0.51 -1.31 9.49
N ARG A 8 -0.04 -2.22 10.30
CA ARG A 8 -1.46 -2.19 10.68
C ARG A 8 -1.81 -0.95 11.50
N SER A 9 -0.98 -0.51 12.45
CA SER A 9 -1.28 0.73 13.19
C SER A 9 -1.26 1.97 12.29
N VAL A 10 -0.36 2.03 11.31
CA VAL A 10 -0.36 3.10 10.30
C VAL A 10 -1.61 3.02 9.41
N TRP A 11 -2.02 1.82 8.99
CA TRP A 11 -3.26 1.62 8.26
C TRP A 11 -4.49 2.08 9.05
N GLU A 12 -4.58 1.73 10.34
CA GLU A 12 -5.67 2.20 11.21
C GLU A 12 -5.64 3.73 11.36
N SER A 13 -4.46 4.35 11.43
CA SER A 13 -4.35 5.81 11.41
C SER A 13 -4.97 6.40 10.13
N PHE A 14 -4.62 5.89 8.95
CA PHE A 14 -5.23 6.34 7.69
C PHE A 14 -6.77 6.19 7.71
N ARG A 15 -7.28 5.05 8.20
CA ARG A 15 -8.73 4.83 8.31
C ARG A 15 -9.40 5.82 9.27
N ALA A 16 -8.74 6.19 10.35
CA ALA A 16 -9.29 7.07 11.36
C ALA A 16 -9.25 8.55 10.96
N THR A 17 -8.21 8.98 10.21
CA THR A 17 -7.97 10.41 9.96
C THR A 17 -8.26 10.86 8.54
N SER A 18 -8.24 9.96 7.56
CA SER A 18 -8.39 10.33 6.15
C SER A 18 -9.84 10.30 5.67
N GLY A 19 -10.13 11.04 4.60
CA GLY A 19 -11.45 11.06 3.97
C GLY A 19 -11.68 10.00 2.89
N LEU A 20 -10.64 9.48 2.24
CA LEU A 20 -10.75 8.59 1.08
C LEU A 20 -10.77 7.11 1.50
N GLU A 21 -9.79 6.70 2.29
CA GLU A 21 -9.53 5.33 2.74
C GLU A 21 -10.74 4.69 3.43
N PRO A 22 -11.40 5.31 4.42
CA PRO A 22 -12.58 4.72 5.05
C PRO A 22 -13.82 4.66 4.13
N ARG A 23 -13.84 5.40 3.01
CA ARG A 23 -14.94 5.32 2.03
C ARG A 23 -14.69 4.26 0.96
N LEU A 24 -13.46 4.21 0.45
CA LEU A 24 -13.12 3.40 -0.72
C LEU A 24 -12.42 2.08 -0.36
N LEU A 25 -11.66 2.03 0.74
CA LEU A 25 -10.74 0.94 1.06
C LEU A 25 -10.95 0.36 2.47
N ASN A 26 -12.07 0.65 3.14
CA ASN A 26 -12.30 0.28 4.54
C ASN A 26 -12.16 -1.24 4.83
N ASN A 27 -12.44 -2.08 3.82
CA ASN A 27 -12.37 -3.53 3.92
C ASN A 27 -11.03 -4.12 3.43
N LEU A 28 -10.05 -3.27 3.12
CA LEU A 28 -8.69 -3.69 2.78
C LEU A 28 -8.01 -4.31 4.00
N ARG A 29 -7.36 -5.46 3.78
CA ARG A 29 -6.69 -6.21 4.85
C ARG A 29 -5.20 -6.33 4.56
N VAL A 30 -4.37 -5.80 5.47
CA VAL A 30 -2.93 -6.06 5.47
C VAL A 30 -2.68 -7.47 6.00
N THR A 31 -2.26 -8.38 5.13
CA THR A 31 -2.11 -9.81 5.41
C THR A 31 -0.72 -10.17 5.92
N ALA A 32 0.32 -9.51 5.39
CA ALA A 32 1.69 -9.70 5.83
C ALA A 32 2.52 -8.43 5.68
N ALA A 33 3.57 -8.29 6.50
CA ALA A 33 4.57 -7.26 6.32
C ALA A 33 5.92 -7.69 6.92
N ARG A 34 6.98 -7.32 6.23
CA ARG A 34 8.39 -7.38 6.66
C ARG A 34 9.09 -6.10 6.22
N PRO A 35 10.30 -5.78 6.71
CA PRO A 35 10.96 -4.51 6.36
C PRO A 35 11.10 -4.28 4.86
N GLY A 36 10.31 -3.34 4.33
CA GLY A 36 10.27 -2.96 2.92
C GLY A 36 9.31 -3.75 2.05
N VAL A 37 8.54 -4.70 2.57
CA VAL A 37 7.56 -5.47 1.79
C VAL A 37 6.24 -5.62 2.56
N VAL A 38 5.13 -5.36 1.88
CA VAL A 38 3.78 -5.45 2.44
C VAL A 38 2.88 -6.20 1.47
N ASN A 39 2.06 -7.10 2.01
CA ASN A 39 1.00 -7.77 1.26
C ASN A 39 -0.36 -7.36 1.81
N PHE A 40 -1.31 -7.11 0.92
CA PHE A 40 -2.69 -6.83 1.29
C PHE A 40 -3.67 -7.37 0.26
N GLU A 41 -4.93 -7.46 0.66
CA GLU A 41 -6.02 -7.91 -0.19
C GLU A 41 -7.26 -7.02 -0.02
N LEU A 42 -8.10 -6.98 -1.06
CA LEU A 42 -9.38 -6.28 -1.06
C LEU A 42 -10.44 -7.18 -1.71
N ASP A 43 -11.54 -7.42 -0.99
CA ASP A 43 -12.74 -8.01 -1.61
C ASP A 43 -13.47 -6.93 -2.42
N ILE A 44 -13.83 -7.25 -3.66
CA ILE A 44 -14.41 -6.30 -4.58
C ILE A 44 -15.89 -6.12 -4.27
N GLN A 45 -16.28 -4.87 -4.01
CA GLN A 45 -17.64 -4.46 -3.70
C GLN A 45 -18.10 -3.42 -4.72
N LYS A 46 -19.40 -3.11 -4.72
CA LYS A 46 -20.01 -2.26 -5.77
C LYS A 46 -19.32 -0.90 -5.88
N GLN A 47 -18.94 -0.28 -4.76
CA GLN A 47 -18.26 1.01 -4.72
C GLN A 47 -16.84 0.99 -5.31
N HIS A 48 -16.23 -0.19 -5.51
CA HIS A 48 -14.93 -0.36 -6.16
C HIS A 48 -15.05 -0.46 -7.68
N THR A 49 -16.26 -0.56 -8.24
CA THR A 49 -16.47 -0.89 -9.66
C THR A 49 -16.65 0.33 -10.56
N ASN A 50 -16.32 0.18 -11.83
CA ASN A 50 -16.63 1.15 -12.88
C ASN A 50 -18.01 0.89 -13.52
N ARG A 51 -18.35 1.68 -14.55
CA ARG A 51 -19.61 1.54 -15.30
C ARG A 51 -19.80 0.19 -16.00
N LEU A 52 -18.73 -0.60 -16.14
CA LEU A 52 -18.76 -1.95 -16.72
C LEU A 52 -18.90 -3.05 -15.64
N ASN A 53 -19.15 -2.67 -14.38
CA ASN A 53 -19.27 -3.58 -13.22
C ASN A 53 -18.02 -4.42 -12.90
N ILE A 54 -16.85 -3.97 -13.34
CA ILE A 54 -15.53 -4.54 -12.99
C ILE A 54 -14.74 -3.54 -12.14
N LEU A 55 -13.66 -3.99 -11.51
CA LEU A 55 -12.80 -3.16 -10.68
C LEU A 55 -12.37 -1.87 -11.41
N HIS A 56 -12.63 -0.74 -10.79
CA HIS A 56 -12.32 0.57 -11.34
C HIS A 56 -10.80 0.81 -11.30
N GLY A 57 -10.22 1.28 -12.39
CA GLY A 57 -8.78 1.60 -12.44
C GLY A 57 -8.36 2.61 -11.37
N GLY A 58 -9.20 3.62 -11.12
CA GLY A 58 -9.06 4.54 -9.98
C GLY A 58 -9.00 3.86 -8.60
N THR A 59 -9.73 2.76 -8.35
CA THR A 59 -9.57 2.00 -7.09
C THR A 59 -8.20 1.34 -7.01
N ILE A 60 -7.71 0.79 -8.12
CA ILE A 60 -6.33 0.26 -8.20
C ILE A 60 -5.32 1.38 -7.96
N ALA A 61 -5.48 2.55 -8.56
CA ALA A 61 -4.59 3.70 -8.36
C ALA A 61 -4.58 4.17 -6.89
N SER A 62 -5.74 4.20 -6.22
CA SER A 62 -5.80 4.47 -4.78
C SER A 62 -5.07 3.41 -3.95
N MET A 63 -5.16 2.13 -4.34
CA MET A 63 -4.38 1.06 -3.69
C MET A 63 -2.87 1.16 -3.98
N VAL A 64 -2.45 1.72 -5.13
CA VAL A 64 -1.03 2.01 -5.42
C VAL A 64 -0.52 3.08 -4.46
N ASP A 65 -1.27 4.17 -4.26
CA ASP A 65 -0.89 5.26 -3.37
C ASP A 65 -0.83 4.82 -1.89
N LEU A 66 -1.89 4.15 -1.42
CA LEU A 66 -1.92 3.60 -0.07
C LEU A 66 -0.83 2.53 0.10
N GLY A 67 -0.69 1.63 -0.87
CA GLY A 67 0.28 0.56 -0.85
C GLY A 67 1.72 1.06 -0.74
N GLY A 68 2.08 2.07 -1.53
CA GLY A 68 3.40 2.71 -1.44
C GLY A 68 3.64 3.35 -0.07
N SER A 69 2.61 3.99 0.50
CA SER A 69 2.65 4.52 1.88
C SER A 69 2.90 3.42 2.91
N LEU A 70 2.19 2.28 2.81
CA LEU A 70 2.37 1.14 3.72
C LEU A 70 3.74 0.45 3.54
N ALA A 71 4.29 0.40 2.32
CA ALA A 71 5.64 -0.10 2.09
C ALA A 71 6.70 0.80 2.74
N VAL A 72 6.51 2.12 2.72
CA VAL A 72 7.36 3.06 3.49
C VAL A 72 7.16 2.86 5.00
N ALA A 73 5.92 2.70 5.47
CA ALA A 73 5.63 2.39 6.87
C ALA A 73 6.32 1.09 7.34
N SER A 74 6.45 0.08 6.47
CA SER A 74 7.15 -1.16 6.80
C SER A 74 8.64 -0.97 7.11
N ARG A 75 9.23 0.18 6.75
CA ARG A 75 10.58 0.61 7.14
C ARG A 75 10.62 1.36 8.48
N GLY A 76 9.48 1.49 9.18
CA GLY A 76 9.35 2.14 10.47
C GLY A 76 8.99 3.63 10.41
N LEU A 77 8.57 4.15 9.26
CA LEU A 77 8.23 5.56 9.09
C LEU A 77 6.72 5.80 9.16
N PHE A 78 6.23 6.33 10.29
CA PHE A 78 4.81 6.45 10.61
C PHE A 78 4.06 7.41 9.67
N ALA A 79 4.59 8.63 9.48
CA ALA A 79 3.96 9.65 8.63
C ALA A 79 4.01 9.32 7.12
N THR A 80 4.81 8.34 6.69
CA THR A 80 5.01 7.84 5.31
C THR A 80 5.44 8.85 4.23
N GLY A 81 5.31 10.15 4.45
CA GLY A 81 5.61 11.20 3.47
C GLY A 81 4.47 11.50 2.51
N VAL A 82 4.73 12.41 1.57
CA VAL A 82 3.75 12.89 0.59
C VAL A 82 4.07 12.40 -0.82
N SER A 83 3.04 12.15 -1.62
CA SER A 83 3.17 11.65 -2.99
C SER A 83 3.81 12.70 -3.90
N THR A 84 4.75 12.30 -4.74
CA THR A 84 5.43 13.16 -5.73
C THR A 84 5.24 12.68 -7.16
N ASP A 85 5.13 11.36 -7.34
CA ASP A 85 4.83 10.73 -8.63
C ASP A 85 4.11 9.41 -8.37
N LEU A 86 3.19 9.04 -9.27
CA LEU A 86 2.47 7.78 -9.24
C LEU A 86 2.16 7.33 -10.66
N ASN A 87 2.44 6.07 -10.98
CA ASN A 87 2.03 5.44 -12.24
C ASN A 87 1.28 4.12 -12.01
N VAL A 88 0.42 3.77 -12.97
CA VAL A 88 -0.28 2.48 -13.01
C VAL A 88 -0.31 1.96 -14.44
N THR A 89 0.07 0.70 -14.61
CA THR A 89 -0.12 -0.07 -15.85
C THR A 89 -1.18 -1.13 -15.60
N TYR A 90 -2.26 -1.09 -16.37
CA TYR A 90 -3.36 -2.07 -16.33
C TYR A 90 -3.11 -3.15 -17.38
N LEU A 91 -3.06 -4.41 -16.96
CA LEU A 91 -2.70 -5.54 -17.82
C LEU A 91 -3.91 -6.45 -18.09
N ASN A 92 -4.72 -6.70 -17.06
CA ASN A 92 -5.93 -7.51 -17.14
C ASN A 92 -7.06 -6.87 -16.32
N SER A 93 -8.28 -7.40 -16.49
CA SER A 93 -9.40 -7.03 -15.63
C SER A 93 -9.08 -7.34 -14.16
N GLY A 94 -9.38 -6.41 -13.26
CA GLY A 94 -9.14 -6.58 -11.83
C GLY A 94 -10.20 -7.39 -11.10
N GLY A 95 -11.12 -8.02 -11.82
CA GLY A 95 -12.22 -8.80 -11.26
C GLY A 95 -13.52 -8.01 -11.16
N LYS A 96 -14.57 -8.69 -10.69
CA LYS A 96 -15.93 -8.16 -10.48
C LYS A 96 -16.31 -8.28 -9.00
N VAL A 97 -17.48 -7.76 -8.65
CA VAL A 97 -18.02 -7.89 -7.29
C VAL A 97 -18.03 -9.35 -6.84
N GLY A 98 -17.54 -9.61 -5.63
CA GLY A 98 -17.40 -10.95 -5.06
C GLY A 98 -16.03 -11.60 -5.30
N ASP A 99 -15.27 -11.13 -6.29
CA ASP A 99 -13.88 -11.54 -6.45
C ASP A 99 -12.99 -10.83 -5.41
N ARG A 100 -11.73 -11.27 -5.35
CA ARG A 100 -10.68 -10.70 -4.51
C ARG A 100 -9.48 -10.30 -5.36
N ILE A 101 -8.92 -9.14 -5.08
CA ILE A 101 -7.63 -8.69 -5.62
C ILE A 101 -6.57 -8.73 -4.53
N LEU A 102 -5.39 -9.26 -4.88
CA LEU A 102 -4.24 -9.37 -4.01
C LEU A 102 -3.16 -8.38 -4.46
N ALA A 103 -2.38 -7.86 -3.52
CA ALA A 103 -1.26 -6.98 -3.81
C ALA A 103 -0.02 -7.36 -3.02
N GLU A 104 1.13 -7.22 -3.67
CA GLU A 104 2.44 -7.19 -3.04
C GLU A 104 3.12 -5.87 -3.38
N VAL A 105 3.58 -5.17 -2.34
CA VAL A 105 4.26 -3.88 -2.46
C VAL A 105 5.66 -3.99 -1.90
N THR A 106 6.59 -3.34 -2.57
CA THR A 106 8.01 -3.29 -2.22
C THR A 106 8.46 -1.84 -2.11
N CYS A 107 9.32 -1.55 -1.14
CA CYS A 107 10.05 -0.29 -1.02
C CYS A 107 11.48 -0.51 -1.52
N ASP A 108 11.68 -0.23 -2.81
CA ASP A 108 12.91 -0.44 -3.58
C ASP A 108 14.05 0.42 -3.04
N LYS A 109 13.75 1.69 -2.72
CA LYS A 109 14.73 2.63 -2.17
C LYS A 109 14.09 3.46 -1.08
N PHE A 110 14.75 3.50 0.07
CA PHE A 110 14.33 4.27 1.25
C PHE A 110 15.44 5.26 1.63
N GLY A 111 15.36 6.48 1.10
CA GLY A 111 16.36 7.52 1.31
C GLY A 111 15.93 8.58 2.33
N LYS A 112 16.83 9.53 2.60
CA LYS A 112 16.55 10.67 3.49
C LYS A 112 15.51 11.65 2.90
N THR A 113 15.42 11.73 1.58
CA THR A 113 14.57 12.70 0.87
C THR A 113 13.42 12.04 0.12
N LEU A 114 13.72 10.96 -0.62
CA LEU A 114 12.73 10.24 -1.44
C LEU A 114 12.69 8.76 -1.07
N ALA A 115 11.50 8.19 -1.14
CA ALA A 115 11.26 6.76 -1.14
C ALA A 115 10.59 6.34 -2.45
N PHE A 116 11.04 5.23 -3.01
CA PHE A 116 10.54 4.66 -4.25
C PHE A 116 9.94 3.30 -3.94
N THR A 117 8.73 3.07 -4.44
CA THR A 117 7.98 1.84 -4.18
C THR A 117 7.37 1.30 -5.46
N ASN A 118 7.19 -0.02 -5.50
CA ASN A 118 6.59 -0.74 -6.61
C ASN A 118 5.55 -1.72 -6.10
N ILE A 119 4.46 -1.87 -6.84
CA ILE A 119 3.32 -2.70 -6.47
C ILE A 119 2.90 -3.59 -7.64
N LYS A 120 2.61 -4.85 -7.32
CA LYS A 120 2.04 -5.82 -8.24
C LYS A 120 0.69 -6.27 -7.70
N PHE A 121 -0.32 -6.27 -8.56
CA PHE A 121 -1.64 -6.82 -8.26
C PHE A 121 -1.85 -8.14 -8.98
N THR A 122 -2.44 -9.11 -8.30
CA THR A 122 -2.82 -10.41 -8.87
C THR A 122 -4.24 -10.80 -8.51
N ASP A 123 -4.84 -11.64 -9.34
CA ASP A 123 -5.99 -12.44 -8.94
C ASP A 123 -5.55 -13.58 -7.98
N PRO A 124 -6.49 -14.33 -7.38
CA PRO A 124 -6.16 -15.47 -6.51
C PRO A 124 -5.45 -16.64 -7.22
N ASN A 125 -5.50 -16.69 -8.54
CA ASN A 125 -4.83 -17.72 -9.35
C ASN A 125 -3.39 -17.30 -9.72
N GLY A 126 -2.95 -16.09 -9.34
CA GLY A 126 -1.61 -15.56 -9.61
C GLY A 126 -1.47 -14.81 -10.93
N HIS A 127 -2.56 -14.61 -11.69
CA HIS A 127 -2.51 -13.81 -12.92
C HIS A 127 -2.33 -12.33 -12.58
N ILE A 128 -1.44 -11.66 -13.31
CA ILE A 128 -1.16 -10.24 -13.08
C ILE A 128 -2.33 -9.40 -13.57
N VAL A 129 -2.90 -8.59 -12.68
CA VAL A 129 -3.98 -7.64 -12.98
C VAL A 129 -3.40 -6.29 -13.42
N ALA A 130 -2.50 -5.75 -12.60
CA ALA A 130 -1.91 -4.44 -12.80
C ALA A 130 -0.56 -4.38 -12.07
N ARG A 131 0.23 -3.37 -12.43
CA ARG A 131 1.43 -2.98 -11.68
C ARG A 131 1.50 -1.46 -11.58
N GLY A 132 2.21 -0.94 -10.60
CA GLY A 132 2.40 0.50 -10.46
C GLY A 132 3.65 0.84 -9.68
N SER A 133 4.04 2.11 -9.71
CA SER A 133 5.07 2.66 -8.84
C SER A 133 4.58 3.93 -8.18
N HIS A 134 5.13 4.21 -7.01
CA HIS A 134 4.80 5.40 -6.22
C HIS A 134 6.07 5.97 -5.59
N THR A 135 6.32 7.25 -5.87
CA THR A 135 7.46 8.00 -5.33
C THR A 135 6.95 8.98 -4.28
N LYS A 136 7.55 8.93 -3.09
CA LYS A 136 7.16 9.78 -1.95
C LYS A 136 8.32 10.65 -1.48
N TYR A 137 8.02 11.90 -1.17
CA TYR A 137 8.91 12.80 -0.44
C TYR A 137 8.78 12.58 1.06
N VAL A 138 9.88 12.22 1.71
CA VAL A 138 9.88 11.70 3.09
C VAL A 138 10.68 12.54 4.08
N THR A 139 11.36 13.62 3.66
CA THR A 139 12.21 14.45 4.54
C THR A 139 11.50 14.87 5.83
N GLN A 140 10.24 15.33 5.73
CA GLN A 140 9.50 15.78 6.90
C GLN A 140 8.98 14.63 7.76
N ALA A 141 8.68 13.48 7.15
CA ALA A 141 8.18 12.30 7.86
C ALA A 141 9.23 11.68 8.80
N TRP A 142 10.52 11.92 8.58
CA TRP A 142 11.59 11.52 9.50
C TRP A 142 11.48 12.15 10.90
N LYS A 143 10.77 13.27 11.02
CA LYS A 143 10.61 13.99 12.30
C LYS A 143 9.43 13.48 13.14
N ASP A 144 8.65 12.53 12.63
CA ASP A 144 7.50 11.99 13.36
C ASP A 144 7.97 11.22 14.61
N PRO A 145 7.43 11.54 15.81
CA PRO A 145 7.85 10.89 17.05
C PRO A 145 7.45 9.42 17.15
N ASN A 146 6.50 8.95 16.32
CA ASN A 146 6.04 7.55 16.30
C ASN A 146 6.90 6.66 15.38
N ASN A 147 7.98 7.19 14.82
CA ASN A 147 8.90 6.43 13.98
C ASN A 147 9.65 5.36 14.79
N ILE A 148 9.79 4.18 14.21
CA ILE A 148 10.53 3.04 14.78
C ILE A 148 11.58 2.48 13.81
N VAL A 149 12.18 3.35 13.00
CA VAL A 149 13.11 2.97 11.92
C VAL A 149 14.32 2.19 12.46
N GLU A 150 14.87 2.58 13.62
CA GLU A 150 16.00 1.89 14.24
C GLU A 150 15.65 0.45 14.66
N GLU A 151 14.44 0.23 15.18
CA GLU A 151 13.95 -1.11 15.50
C GLU A 151 13.76 -1.95 14.25
N MET A 152 13.23 -1.37 13.17
CA MET A 152 13.02 -2.06 11.90
C MET A 152 14.33 -2.45 11.21
N ASN A 153 15.40 -1.66 11.37
CA ASN A 153 16.71 -1.99 10.81
C ASN A 153 17.29 -3.25 11.46
N LYS A 154 17.12 -3.44 12.77
CA LYS A 154 17.60 -4.64 13.47
C LYS A 154 16.93 -5.94 13.00
N LEU A 155 15.72 -5.85 12.46
CA LEU A 155 14.95 -6.98 11.92
C LEU A 155 15.30 -7.32 10.46
N LYS A 156 16.10 -6.48 9.80
CA LYS A 156 16.44 -6.63 8.39
C LYS A 156 17.66 -7.54 8.18
N ASP A 157 18.48 -7.67 9.22
CA ASP A 157 19.71 -8.46 9.26
C ASP A 157 19.48 -9.87 9.86
N GLN A 158 18.22 -10.27 10.03
CA GLN A 158 17.77 -11.60 10.47
C GLN A 158 16.95 -12.28 9.38
#